data_AF-A0A7J6VST7-F1
#
_entry.id   AF-A0A7J6VST7-F1
#
_cell.length_a   1.000
_cell.length_b   1.000
_cell.length_c   1.000
_cell.angle_alpha   90.00
_cell.angle_beta   90.00
_cell.angle_gamma   90.00
#
_symmetry.space_group_name_H-M   'P 1'
#
loop_
_entity.id
_entity.type
_entity.pdbx_description
1 polymer ?
#
loop_
_entity_poly.entity_id
_entity_poly.type
_entity_poly.pdbx_seq_one_letter_code
_entity_poly.pdbx_strand_id
1 'polypeptide(L)'
;MLSFTLVQGGIEECRKLCGGHGYLCSSGLLELFAVYVPACTYEGNNTVLLLQVARFLMKTVAQLGSGKKPVGTTSYMGRIEHLMQCRCDVQR
;
A
#
# COMPACT_ATOMS: atom_id res chain seq x y z
N MET A 1 5.05 5.35 -4.54
CA MET A 1 5.52 4.25 -3.65
C MET A 1 4.54 3.08 -3.50
N LEU A 2 3.39 3.22 -2.80
CA LEU A 2 2.38 2.14 -2.67
C LEU A 2 1.91 1.62 -4.04
N SER A 3 1.75 2.52 -5.01
CA SER A 3 1.40 2.19 -6.39
C SER A 3 2.45 1.28 -7.05
N PHE A 4 3.73 1.46 -6.76
CA PHE A 4 4.80 0.64 -7.34
C PHE A 4 4.77 -0.78 -6.79
N THR A 5 4.60 -0.96 -5.49
CA THR A 5 4.44 -2.29 -4.89
C THR A 5 3.19 -3.01 -5.39
N LEU A 6 2.09 -2.27 -5.61
CA LEU A 6 0.85 -2.84 -6.15
C LEU A 6 1.00 -3.27 -7.61
N VAL A 7 1.63 -2.44 -8.45
CA VAL A 7 1.86 -2.77 -9.86
C VAL A 7 2.85 -3.92 -10.00
N GLN A 8 3.91 -3.98 -9.19
CA GLN A 8 4.83 -5.12 -9.16
C GLN A 8 4.10 -6.43 -8.82
N GLY A 9 3.24 -6.40 -7.80
CA GLY A 9 2.41 -7.55 -7.44
C GLY A 9 1.42 -7.93 -8.55
N GLY A 10 0.80 -6.93 -9.19
CA GLY A 10 -0.14 -7.13 -10.29
C GLY A 10 0.51 -7.75 -11.54
N ILE A 11 1.71 -7.29 -11.93
CA ILE A 11 2.44 -7.85 -13.07
C ILE A 11 2.78 -9.33 -12.83
N GLU A 12 3.23 -9.66 -11.62
CA GLU A 12 3.53 -11.04 -11.24
C GLU A 12 2.28 -11.93 -11.22
N GLU A 13 1.14 -11.39 -10.77
CA GLU A 13 -0.12 -12.12 -10.79
C GLU A 13 -0.63 -12.34 -12.22
N CYS A 14 -0.58 -11.32 -13.07
CA CYS A 14 -0.88 -11.45 -14.50
C CYS A 14 -0.01 -12.53 -15.17
N ARG A 15 1.28 -12.58 -14.82
CA ARG A 15 2.20 -13.63 -15.31
C ARG A 15 1.76 -15.03 -14.88
N LYS A 16 1.34 -15.20 -13.63
CA LYS A 16 0.83 -16.49 -13.12
C LYS A 16 -0.49 -16.90 -13.77
N LEU A 17 -1.38 -15.95 -14.03
CA LEU A 17 -2.66 -16.19 -14.70
C LEU A 17 -2.48 -16.70 -16.14
N CYS A 18 -1.39 -16.31 -16.81
CA CYS A 18 -1.02 -16.85 -18.13
C CYS A 18 -0.41 -18.26 -18.10
N GLY A 19 -0.27 -18.88 -16.91
CA GLY A 19 0.29 -20.22 -16.75
C GLY A 19 1.71 -20.34 -17.32
N GLY A 20 2.05 -21.50 -17.90
CA GLY A 20 3.38 -21.74 -18.48
C GLY A 20 3.74 -20.80 -19.65
N HIS A 21 2.75 -20.32 -20.39
CA HIS A 21 2.97 -19.37 -21.50
C HIS A 21 3.39 -17.98 -21.01
N GLY A 22 2.99 -17.60 -19.79
CA GLY A 22 3.47 -16.40 -19.12
C GLY A 22 4.96 -16.45 -18.77
N TYR A 23 5.61 -17.62 -18.88
CA TYR A 23 7.06 -17.76 -18.72
C TYR A 23 7.85 -17.58 -20.02
N LEU A 24 7.18 -17.53 -21.17
CA LEU A 24 7.83 -17.32 -22.46
C LEU A 24 8.18 -15.85 -22.65
N CYS A 25 9.33 -15.56 -23.26
CA CYS A 25 9.71 -14.20 -23.63
C CYS A 25 8.71 -13.56 -24.60
N SER A 26 7.98 -14.36 -25.40
CA SER A 26 6.92 -13.87 -26.28
C SER A 26 5.70 -13.29 -25.55
N SER A 27 5.52 -13.59 -24.27
CA SER A 27 4.44 -13.01 -23.45
C SER A 27 4.69 -11.54 -23.08
N GLY A 28 5.94 -11.06 -23.16
CA GLY A 28 6.34 -9.71 -22.76
C GLY A 28 6.27 -9.41 -21.26
N LEU A 29 5.64 -10.28 -20.46
CA LEU A 29 5.41 -10.06 -19.02
C LEU A 29 6.71 -10.16 -18.20
N LEU A 30 7.66 -11.02 -18.60
CA LEU A 30 8.97 -11.09 -17.94
C LEU A 30 9.80 -9.84 -18.17
N GLU A 31 9.79 -9.31 -19.40
CA GLU A 31 10.53 -8.11 -19.75
C GLU A 31 9.93 -6.89 -19.04
N LEU A 32 8.60 -6.78 -19.04
CA LEU A 32 7.89 -5.76 -18.28
C LEU A 32 8.22 -5.82 -16.78
N PHE A 33 8.25 -7.01 -16.19
CA PHE A 33 8.63 -7.20 -14.79
C PHE A 33 10.09 -6.79 -14.55
N ALA A 34 11.02 -7.22 -15.40
CA ALA A 34 12.45 -6.93 -15.26
C ALA A 34 12.76 -5.43 -15.32
N VAL A 35 12.05 -4.68 -16.18
CA VAL A 35 12.19 -3.22 -16.28
C VAL A 35 11.52 -2.51 -15.08
N TYR A 36 10.47 -3.09 -14.51
CA TYR A 36 9.69 -2.47 -13.44
C TYR A 36 10.26 -2.72 -12.02
N VAL A 37 10.86 -3.88 -11.78
CA VAL A 37 11.49 -4.24 -10.49
C VAL A 37 12.43 -3.16 -9.93
N PRO A 38 13.36 -2.58 -10.72
CA PRO A 38 14.27 -1.59 -10.16
C PRO A 38 13.58 -0.25 -9.81
N ALA A 39 12.39 0.04 -10.36
CA ALA A 39 11.61 1.22 -9.99
C ALA A 39 11.19 1.21 -8.51
N CYS A 40 11.05 0.03 -7.90
CA CYS A 40 10.76 -0.12 -6.47
C CYS A 40 11.97 0.20 -5.56
N THR A 41 13.16 0.33 -6.14
CA THR A 41 14.43 0.56 -5.44
C THR A 41 14.97 1.98 -5.67
N TYR A 42 14.73 2.58 -6.84
CA TYR A 42 15.25 3.91 -7.21
C TYR A 42 14.67 5.07 -6.38
N GLU A 43 13.39 5.01 -5.97
CA GLU A 43 12.75 6.11 -5.22
C GLU A 43 13.04 6.10 -3.70
N GLY A 44 13.95 5.24 -3.24
CA GLY A 44 14.32 5.15 -1.83
C GLY A 44 13.49 4.09 -1.09
N ASN A 45 14.19 3.33 -0.26
CA ASN A 45 13.72 2.19 0.49
C ASN A 45 12.30 2.37 1.05
N ASN A 46 11.35 1.58 0.54
CA ASN A 46 9.92 1.65 0.88
C ASN A 46 9.66 1.68 2.40
N THR A 47 10.52 1.01 3.15
CA THR A 47 10.47 0.94 4.61
C THR A 47 10.66 2.30 5.27
N VAL A 48 11.54 3.17 4.76
CA VAL A 48 11.83 4.48 5.40
C VAL A 48 10.66 5.44 5.24
N LEU A 49 10.06 5.52 4.05
CA LEU A 49 8.88 6.37 3.81
C LEU A 49 7.68 5.85 4.61
N LEU A 50 7.50 4.53 4.67
CA LEU A 50 6.43 3.94 5.48
C LEU A 50 6.63 4.23 6.97
N LEU A 51 7.87 4.21 7.47
CA LEU A 51 8.18 4.62 8.84
C LEU A 51 7.90 6.11 9.07
N GLN A 52 8.16 6.99 8.11
CA GLN A 52 7.81 8.42 8.22
C GLN A 52 6.30 8.61 8.33
N VAL A 53 5.52 7.91 7.51
CA VAL A 53 4.05 7.91 7.57
C VAL A 53 3.56 7.33 8.90
N ALA A 54 4.15 6.22 9.38
CA ALA A 54 3.80 5.62 10.67
C ALA A 54 4.07 6.58 11.84
N ARG A 55 5.22 7.28 11.84
CA ARG A 55 5.54 8.31 12.85
C ARG A 55 4.56 9.47 12.79
N PHE A 56 4.16 9.91 11.60
CA PHE A 56 3.13 10.94 11.43
C PHE A 56 1.80 10.49 12.02
N LEU A 57 1.32 9.28 11.68
CA LEU A 57 0.07 8.74 12.19
C LEU A 57 0.08 8.58 13.71
N MET A 58 1.17 8.08 14.30
CA MET A 58 1.32 7.96 15.76
C MET A 58 1.23 9.33 16.46
N LYS A 59 1.82 10.37 15.87
CA LYS A 59 1.66 11.74 16.38
C LYS A 59 0.21 12.22 16.29
N THR A 60 -0.48 11.94 15.19
CA THR A 60 -1.90 12.31 15.02
C THR A 60 -2.78 11.63 16.09
N VAL A 61 -2.54 10.35 16.37
CA VAL A 61 -3.25 9.62 17.44
C VAL A 61 -2.96 10.22 18.82
N ALA A 62 -1.70 10.56 19.11
CA ALA A 62 -1.34 11.20 20.38
C ALA A 62 -2.00 12.60 20.54
N GLN A 63 -2.19 13.36 19.46
CA GLN A 63 -2.89 14.65 19.49
C GLN A 63 -4.42 14.52 19.60
N LEU A 64 -4.99 13.35 19.31
CA LEU A 64 -6.42 13.11 19.47
C LEU A 64 -6.85 13.22 20.93
N GLY A 65 -6.04 12.68 21.85
CA GLY A 65 -6.26 12.76 23.29
C GLY A 65 -6.14 14.18 23.86
N SER A 66 -5.48 15.09 23.15
CA SER A 66 -5.36 16.50 23.54
C SER A 66 -6.46 17.40 22.95
N GLY A 67 -7.50 16.81 22.33
CA GLY A 67 -8.66 17.53 21.79
C GLY A 67 -8.44 18.20 20.44
N LYS A 68 -7.26 18.04 19.83
CA LYS A 68 -6.99 18.57 18.48
C LYS A 68 -7.58 17.63 17.43
N LYS A 69 -8.56 18.12 16.67
CA LYS A 69 -9.21 17.36 15.60
C LYS A 69 -8.27 17.25 14.39
N PRO A 70 -8.01 16.04 13.87
CA PRO A 70 -7.20 15.87 12.67
C PRO A 70 -7.96 16.39 11.44
N VAL A 71 -7.21 16.93 10.47
CA VAL A 71 -7.74 17.55 9.25
C VAL A 71 -7.08 16.93 8.01
N GLY A 72 -7.72 17.08 6.84
CA GLY A 72 -7.22 16.51 5.59
C GLY A 72 -7.35 14.99 5.53
N THR A 73 -6.32 14.29 5.04
CA THR A 73 -6.34 12.83 4.84
C THR A 73 -6.48 12.01 6.12
N THR A 74 -6.23 12.60 7.29
CA THR A 74 -6.41 11.95 8.61
C THR A 74 -7.69 12.35 9.33
N SER A 75 -8.59 13.11 8.69
CA SER A 75 -9.84 13.57 9.34
C SER A 75 -10.72 12.41 9.83
N TYR A 76 -10.68 11.25 9.16
CA TYR A 76 -11.40 10.05 9.59
C TYR A 76 -10.99 9.57 10.99
N MET A 77 -9.76 9.84 11.44
CA MET A 77 -9.27 9.46 12.76
C MET A 77 -10.02 10.21 13.88
N GLY A 78 -10.64 11.36 13.60
CA GLY A 78 -11.47 12.06 14.60
C GLY A 78 -12.73 11.28 15.01
N ARG A 79 -13.11 10.24 14.26
CA ARG A 79 -14.24 9.33 14.58
C ARG A 79 -13.76 7.96 15.09
N ILE A 80 -12.54 7.86 15.62
CA ILE A 80 -11.93 6.57 15.98
C ILE A 80 -12.78 5.75 16.95
N GLU A 81 -13.41 6.37 17.96
CA GLU A 81 -14.29 5.69 18.92
C GLU A 81 -15.44 4.95 18.22
N HIS A 82 -16.09 5.61 17.25
CA HIS A 82 -17.16 5.02 16.46
C HIS A 82 -16.62 3.94 15.51
N LEU A 83 -15.50 4.21 14.84
CA LEU A 83 -14.88 3.26 13.91
C LEU A 83 -14.39 1.98 14.60
N MET A 84 -13.93 2.07 15.85
CA MET A 84 -13.50 0.90 16.66
C MET A 84 -14.68 0.04 17.10
N GLN A 85 -15.88 0.62 17.20
CA GLN A 85 -17.12 -0.09 17.54
C GLN A 85 -17.78 -0.72 16.31
N CYS A 86 -17.54 -0.19 15.10
CA CYS A 86 -18.00 -0.79 13.86
C CYS A 86 -17.23 -2.09 13.55
N ARG A 87 -17.80 -3.25 13.88
CA ARG A 87 -17.35 -4.52 13.32
C ARG A 87 -17.92 -4.67 11.90
N CYS A 88 -17.06 -4.89 10.90
CA CYS A 88 -17.51 -5.28 9.57
C CYS A 88 -18.20 -6.66 9.65
N ASP A 89 -19.50 -6.68 9.42
CA ASP A 89 -20.27 -7.91 9.18
C ASP A 89 -20.01 -8.38 7.74
N VAL A 90 -18.80 -8.88 7.48
CA VAL A 90 -18.52 -9.66 6.27
C VAL A 90 -18.60 -11.12 6.70
N GLN A 91 -19.84 -11.62 6.75
CA GLN A 91 -20.11 -13.04 6.80
C GLN A 91 -19.84 -13.60 5.38
N ARG A 92 -18.89 -14.52 5.30
CA ARG A 92 -18.45 -15.18 4.06
C ARG A 92 -19.52 -16.11 3.49
#